data_AF-A0A2E2L5U1-F1
#
_entry.id   AF-A0A2E2L5U1-F1
#
_cell.length_a   1.000
_cell.length_b   1.000
_cell.length_c   1.000
_cell.angle_alpha   90.00
_cell.angle_beta   90.00
_cell.angle_gamma   90.00
#
_symmetry.space_group_name_H-M   'P 1'
#
loop_
_entity.id
_entity.type
_entity.pdbx_description
1 polymer ?
#
loop_
_entity_poly.entity_id
_entity_poly.type
_entity_poly.pdbx_seq_one_letter_code
_entity_poly.pdbx_strand_id
1 'polypeptide(L)'
;MRFASTDRTSTPRHSWLRSASSSDSRSGDDHEQHRRTHDRSAHEREQIRRGRDPRHVAPCRAACLARSRRPRAMNTTQPLNGMYRVPEWPRLTATVTHDGTGALTINGVSRACAAESVAALRTGMIARAVVIGTQLRRPIRLDVSEEGRTHALAVRPEGYVQLIGADGTIPAPDGLSIDEGRCRVCRRLQPVTSTACVQCGVDEPLRVEVAPPAEPNVLASPADSPVTRPRPVELDETNDVEQTRISRRAAAPLSPMLHLAFNTQRSVDVGSRIVVGRNPEPVDGREAVTVITPGRMLSRTHAAIDVDDAGCIVVTDLDSANGIELQSTPPQGLIPGEPTVILDGATLLLGDVYCTVTRT
;
A
#
# COMPACT_ATOMS: atom_id res chain seq x y z
N MET A 1 -3.08 14.79 65.67
CA MET A 1 -2.42 13.65 64.99
C MET A 1 -3.51 12.84 64.30
N ARG A 2 -3.39 12.70 62.96
CA ARG A 2 -3.68 11.56 62.05
C ARG A 2 -4.88 10.64 62.33
N PHE A 3 -5.63 10.10 61.38
CA PHE A 3 -5.95 10.30 59.96
C PHE A 3 -7.11 9.29 59.73
N ALA A 4 -8.20 9.70 59.08
CA ALA A 4 -9.26 8.78 58.66
C ALA A 4 -8.78 8.00 57.41
N SER A 5 -8.74 6.67 57.51
CA SER A 5 -8.41 5.78 56.39
C SER A 5 -9.68 5.49 55.59
N THR A 6 -9.76 6.05 54.39
CA THR A 6 -10.66 5.60 53.33
C THR A 6 -9.77 5.17 52.18
N ASP A 7 -9.50 3.87 52.08
CA ASP A 7 -8.83 3.29 50.93
C ASP A 7 -9.86 2.48 50.14
N ARG A 8 -10.30 3.08 49.02
CA ARG A 8 -10.99 2.37 47.94
C ARG A 8 -10.42 2.90 46.65
N THR A 9 -9.15 2.59 46.41
CA THR A 9 -8.47 2.80 45.15
C THR A 9 -8.88 1.70 44.16
N SER A 10 -9.87 2.01 43.32
CA SER A 10 -10.12 1.26 42.09
C SER A 10 -9.05 1.61 41.06
N THR A 11 -8.13 0.69 40.80
CA THR A 11 -7.15 0.75 39.73
C THR A 11 -7.82 0.64 38.36
N PRO A 12 -7.58 1.54 37.39
CA PRO A 12 -8.04 1.36 36.03
C PRO A 12 -7.12 0.37 35.30
N ARG A 13 -7.72 -0.68 34.75
CA ARG A 13 -7.05 -1.71 33.94
C ARG A 13 -6.52 -1.13 32.63
N HIS A 14 -5.22 -1.32 32.38
CA HIS A 14 -4.61 -1.24 31.05
C HIS A 14 -5.31 -2.25 30.12
N SER A 15 -5.96 -1.77 29.06
CA SER A 15 -6.65 -2.62 28.09
C SER A 15 -6.46 -2.02 26.70
N TRP A 16 -5.31 -2.34 26.11
CA TRP A 16 -5.04 -2.23 24.66
C TRP A 16 -5.84 -3.26 23.84
N LEU A 17 -6.51 -4.18 24.53
CA LEU A 17 -7.28 -5.27 23.97
C LEU A 17 -8.59 -5.32 24.75
N ARG A 18 -9.72 -5.02 24.10
CA ARG A 18 -11.02 -5.50 24.55
C ARG A 18 -11.38 -6.71 23.69
N SER A 19 -11.83 -7.77 24.37
CA SER A 19 -12.48 -8.96 23.82
C SER A 19 -11.58 -10.18 23.57
N ALA A 20 -11.32 -10.93 24.65
CA ALA A 20 -11.46 -12.39 24.68
C ALA A 20 -11.38 -12.86 26.13
N SER A 21 -12.53 -13.03 26.79
CA SER A 21 -12.63 -13.82 28.03
C SER A 21 -14.05 -14.33 28.20
N SER A 22 -14.25 -15.64 28.03
CA SER A 22 -14.93 -16.50 29.01
C SER A 22 -15.15 -17.90 28.44
N SER A 23 -14.47 -18.89 29.02
CA SER A 23 -15.10 -20.16 29.41
C SER A 23 -14.07 -20.97 30.19
N ASP A 24 -14.02 -20.70 31.50
CA ASP A 24 -13.52 -21.63 32.51
C ASP A 24 -14.70 -22.54 32.88
N SER A 25 -14.58 -23.85 32.68
CA SER A 25 -15.40 -24.88 33.35
C SER A 25 -14.78 -26.27 33.19
N ARG A 26 -14.07 -26.66 34.26
CA ARG A 26 -14.23 -27.94 35.00
C ARG A 26 -14.07 -29.26 34.23
N SER A 27 -12.89 -29.85 34.44
CA SER A 27 -12.68 -31.21 34.98
C SER A 27 -13.83 -32.21 34.76
N GLY A 28 -13.63 -33.11 33.81
CA GLY A 28 -14.39 -34.34 33.68
C GLY A 28 -13.83 -35.43 34.59
N ASP A 29 -14.75 -36.13 35.25
CA ASP A 29 -14.56 -37.48 35.76
C ASP A 29 -15.82 -38.29 35.40
N ASP A 30 -15.57 -39.58 35.18
CA ASP A 30 -16.46 -40.73 35.22
C ASP A 30 -17.17 -41.31 33.96
N HIS A 31 -16.77 -42.56 33.74
CA HIS A 31 -17.50 -43.76 33.30
C HIS A 31 -17.65 -44.12 31.81
N GLU A 32 -16.70 -44.95 31.34
CA GLU A 32 -16.84 -46.42 31.24
C GLU A 32 -18.12 -47.01 30.58
N GLN A 33 -17.88 -47.82 29.54
CA GLN A 33 -18.60 -49.02 29.09
C GLN A 33 -19.58 -49.04 27.88
N HIS A 34 -19.11 -49.82 26.89
CA HIS A 34 -19.78 -50.94 26.20
C HIS A 34 -20.68 -50.72 24.95
N ARG A 35 -20.13 -51.23 23.82
CA ARG A 35 -20.72 -52.30 22.97
C ARG A 35 -22.07 -52.02 22.27
N ARG A 36 -22.07 -51.94 20.94
CA ARG A 36 -22.50 -53.03 20.02
C ARG A 36 -22.62 -52.55 18.56
N THR A 37 -22.43 -53.54 17.71
CA THR A 37 -22.32 -53.59 16.25
C THR A 37 -23.66 -53.75 15.51
N HIS A 38 -23.62 -53.43 14.20
CA HIS A 38 -24.46 -53.88 13.06
C HIS A 38 -25.90 -53.33 12.89
N ASP A 39 -26.16 -52.65 11.76
CA ASP A 39 -26.82 -53.23 10.56
C ASP A 39 -26.81 -52.22 9.39
N ARG A 40 -26.12 -52.51 8.27
CA ARG A 40 -26.64 -52.98 6.97
C ARG A 40 -27.69 -52.09 6.29
N SER A 41 -27.22 -51.50 5.19
CA SER A 41 -27.74 -51.72 3.83
C SER A 41 -29.16 -51.26 3.51
N ALA A 42 -29.22 -50.26 2.62
CA ALA A 42 -30.05 -50.20 1.41
C ALA A 42 -30.61 -48.78 1.20
N HIS A 43 -29.88 -47.91 0.52
CA HIS A 43 -30.45 -46.82 -0.30
C HIS A 43 -29.40 -46.12 -1.17
N GLU A 44 -28.45 -46.88 -1.71
CA GLU A 44 -27.47 -46.36 -2.67
C GLU A 44 -27.38 -47.34 -3.83
N ARG A 45 -28.17 -47.05 -4.88
CA ARG A 45 -28.09 -47.51 -6.28
C ARG A 45 -29.49 -47.58 -6.86
N GLU A 46 -29.97 -46.49 -7.44
CA GLU A 46 -30.78 -46.53 -8.66
C GLU A 46 -30.81 -45.14 -9.28
N GLN A 47 -30.79 -45.07 -10.61
CA GLN A 47 -30.97 -43.88 -11.47
C GLN A 47 -29.72 -43.11 -11.92
N ILE A 48 -28.84 -43.84 -12.61
CA ILE A 48 -28.20 -43.32 -13.84
C ILE A 48 -28.81 -44.11 -15.00
N ARG A 49 -29.23 -43.39 -16.07
CA ARG A 49 -29.54 -43.80 -17.46
C ARG A 49 -31.03 -43.74 -17.88
N ARG A 50 -31.34 -42.72 -18.70
CA ARG A 50 -32.21 -42.67 -19.91
C ARG A 50 -32.54 -41.18 -20.16
N GLY A 51 -32.40 -40.53 -21.32
CA GLY A 51 -31.96 -40.90 -22.66
C GLY A 51 -31.89 -39.63 -23.56
N ARG A 52 -31.09 -39.72 -24.63
CA ARG A 52 -31.04 -38.90 -25.87
C ARG A 52 -32.43 -38.84 -26.53
N ASP A 53 -32.89 -37.87 -27.34
CA ASP A 53 -32.28 -37.12 -28.47
C ASP A 53 -33.26 -35.99 -28.97
N PRO A 54 -33.12 -35.31 -30.14
CA PRO A 54 -33.10 -33.85 -30.23
C PRO A 54 -34.22 -33.28 -31.15
N ARG A 55 -34.09 -31.98 -31.50
CA ARG A 55 -34.88 -31.15 -32.43
C ARG A 55 -35.78 -30.15 -31.71
N HIS A 56 -35.38 -28.88 -31.65
CA HIS A 56 -36.22 -27.78 -32.12
C HIS A 56 -35.40 -26.49 -32.30
N VAL A 57 -35.77 -25.79 -33.38
CA VAL A 57 -35.17 -24.62 -34.00
C VAL A 57 -35.50 -23.35 -33.20
N ALA A 58 -34.60 -22.36 -33.27
CA ALA A 58 -34.66 -21.05 -32.61
C ALA A 58 -35.94 -20.23 -32.93
N PRO A 59 -36.23 -19.12 -32.21
CA PRO A 59 -35.55 -17.87 -32.57
C PRO A 59 -35.12 -16.96 -31.41
N CYS A 60 -34.17 -16.09 -31.75
CA CYS A 60 -33.70 -14.94 -30.99
C CYS A 60 -34.84 -14.10 -30.41
N ARG A 61 -34.75 -13.78 -29.12
CA ARG A 61 -35.31 -12.54 -28.57
C ARG A 61 -34.39 -11.98 -27.50
N ALA A 62 -33.93 -10.77 -27.78
CA ALA A 62 -33.16 -9.93 -26.89
C ALA A 62 -33.93 -9.70 -25.58
N ALA A 63 -33.26 -9.98 -24.46
CA ALA A 63 -33.66 -9.47 -23.16
C ALA A 63 -32.39 -8.92 -22.49
N CYS A 64 -32.12 -7.64 -22.74
CA CYS A 64 -31.21 -6.82 -21.96
C CYS A 64 -31.75 -6.71 -20.53
N LEU A 65 -31.43 -7.68 -19.68
CA LEU A 65 -31.51 -7.51 -18.24
C LEU A 65 -30.18 -6.98 -17.75
N ALA A 66 -30.16 -5.66 -17.56
CA ALA A 66 -29.12 -4.94 -16.85
C ALA A 66 -28.92 -5.56 -15.46
N ARG A 67 -27.96 -6.50 -15.36
CA ARG A 67 -27.41 -6.89 -14.07
C ARG A 67 -26.64 -5.68 -13.56
N SER A 68 -27.27 -4.97 -12.64
CA SER A 68 -26.67 -3.97 -11.76
C SER A 68 -25.31 -4.48 -11.28
N ARG A 69 -24.23 -3.96 -11.88
CA ARG A 69 -22.88 -4.13 -11.36
C ARG A 69 -22.84 -3.42 -10.02
N ARG A 70 -22.98 -4.18 -8.92
CA ARG A 70 -22.52 -3.70 -7.62
C ARG A 70 -21.04 -3.35 -7.78
N PRO A 71 -20.59 -2.16 -7.38
CA PRO A 71 -19.16 -1.88 -7.35
C PRO A 71 -18.53 -2.88 -6.39
N ARG A 72 -17.66 -3.74 -6.93
CA ARG A 72 -16.84 -4.65 -6.13
C ARG A 72 -15.92 -3.73 -5.31
N ALA A 73 -15.97 -3.83 -3.99
CA ALA A 73 -15.02 -3.14 -3.13
C ALA A 73 -13.60 -3.59 -3.54
N MET A 74 -12.89 -2.72 -4.25
CA MET A 74 -11.49 -2.90 -4.59
C MET A 74 -10.68 -2.57 -3.34
N ASN A 75 -10.64 -3.50 -2.39
CA ASN A 75 -9.71 -3.47 -1.27
C ASN A 75 -9.45 -4.90 -0.78
N THR A 76 -9.30 -5.84 -1.71
CA THR A 76 -8.90 -7.20 -1.35
C THR A 76 -7.38 -7.24 -1.32
N THR A 77 -6.79 -6.76 -0.23
CA THR A 77 -5.49 -7.26 0.21
C THR A 77 -5.57 -8.78 0.19
N GLN A 78 -4.60 -9.43 -0.43
CA GLN A 78 -4.57 -10.89 -0.52
C GLN A 78 -4.67 -11.45 0.91
N PRO A 79 -5.62 -12.37 1.19
CA PRO A 79 -5.78 -12.90 2.53
C PRO A 79 -4.46 -13.55 2.94
N LEU A 80 -3.81 -12.96 3.95
CA LEU A 80 -2.57 -13.46 4.52
C LEU A 80 -2.91 -14.71 5.34
N ASN A 81 -2.92 -15.87 4.68
CA ASN A 81 -3.11 -17.15 5.33
C ASN A 81 -1.79 -17.53 6.04
N GLY A 82 -1.76 -17.43 7.38
CA GLY A 82 -0.63 -17.85 8.21
C GLY A 82 0.08 -16.71 8.96
N MET A 83 1.28 -16.99 9.47
CA MET A 83 2.16 -15.99 10.09
C MET A 83 2.72 -15.05 9.03
N TYR A 84 2.59 -13.74 9.25
CA TYR A 84 3.11 -12.69 8.37
C TYR A 84 4.24 -11.93 9.07
N ARG A 85 5.39 -11.76 8.39
CA ARG A 85 6.48 -10.91 8.88
C ARG A 85 6.17 -9.46 8.54
N VAL A 86 6.03 -8.61 9.56
CA VAL A 86 5.73 -7.19 9.37
C VAL A 86 7.02 -6.45 9.02
N PRO A 87 7.09 -5.76 7.87
CA PRO A 87 8.27 -4.97 7.52
C PRO A 87 8.53 -3.84 8.53
N GLU A 88 9.80 -3.50 8.76
CA GLU A 88 10.19 -2.36 9.62
C GLU A 88 9.89 -0.99 8.99
N TRP A 89 9.55 -0.97 7.70
CA TRP A 89 9.29 0.23 6.93
C TRP A 89 7.85 0.21 6.38
N PRO A 90 7.10 1.32 6.44
CA PRO A 90 7.47 2.66 6.92
C PRO A 90 7.69 2.73 8.43
N ARG A 91 8.54 3.67 8.86
CA ARG A 91 8.78 3.93 10.27
C ARG A 91 7.71 4.85 10.81
N LEU A 92 6.74 4.29 11.51
CA LEU A 92 5.71 5.04 12.23
C LEU A 92 5.97 4.92 13.72
N THR A 93 6.14 6.06 14.38
CA THR A 93 6.19 6.13 15.84
C THR A 93 5.15 7.11 16.35
N ALA A 94 4.49 6.76 17.44
CA ALA A 94 3.49 7.59 18.09
C ALA A 94 3.89 7.83 19.54
N THR A 95 3.83 9.06 20.00
CA THR A 95 3.91 9.40 21.43
C THR A 95 2.52 9.78 21.92
N VAL A 96 2.11 9.20 23.04
CA VAL A 96 0.80 9.42 23.64
C VAL A 96 1.00 9.92 25.06
N THR A 97 0.45 11.10 25.37
CA THR A 97 0.43 11.65 26.73
C THR A 97 -0.96 11.51 27.34
N HIS A 98 -1.00 11.48 28.67
CA HIS A 98 -2.22 11.23 29.45
C HIS A 98 -3.29 12.32 29.30
N ASP A 99 -2.92 13.50 28.83
CA ASP A 99 -3.80 14.64 28.57
C ASP A 99 -4.49 14.58 27.19
N GLY A 100 -4.27 13.52 26.40
CA GLY A 100 -4.86 13.37 25.07
C GLY A 100 -4.09 14.11 23.97
N THR A 101 -2.87 14.59 24.26
CA THR A 101 -1.94 15.12 23.26
C THR A 101 -0.84 14.12 22.91
N GLY A 102 -0.05 14.42 21.89
CA GLY A 102 0.99 13.53 21.43
C GLY A 102 1.60 13.96 20.11
N ALA A 103 2.43 13.10 19.54
CA ALA A 103 2.95 13.29 18.20
C ALA A 103 2.93 11.98 17.41
N LEU A 104 2.59 12.07 16.13
CA LEU A 104 2.73 10.97 15.18
C LEU A 104 3.87 11.31 14.23
N THR A 105 4.90 10.48 14.22
CA THR A 105 6.06 10.62 13.35
C THR A 105 5.99 9.58 12.25
N ILE A 106 5.98 10.03 11.00
CA ILE A 106 5.94 9.16 9.82
C ILE A 106 7.21 9.44 9.02
N ASN A 107 8.09 8.44 8.92
CA ASN A 107 9.36 8.54 8.18
C ASN A 107 10.21 9.75 8.62
N GLY A 108 10.22 10.03 9.92
CA GLY A 108 10.95 11.14 10.53
C GLY A 108 10.23 12.49 10.54
N VAL A 109 9.08 12.62 9.88
CA VAL A 109 8.26 13.84 9.92
C VAL A 109 7.27 13.75 11.07
N SER A 110 7.51 14.51 12.13
CA SER A 110 6.65 14.55 13.32
C SER A 110 5.50 15.55 13.16
N ARG A 111 4.30 15.13 13.56
CA ARG A 111 3.09 15.96 13.56
C ARG A 111 2.46 15.96 14.94
N ALA A 112 2.21 17.15 15.48
CA ALA A 112 1.47 17.30 16.71
C ALA A 112 0.05 16.75 16.55
N CYS A 113 -0.36 15.93 17.51
CA CYS A 113 -1.67 15.32 17.56
C CYS A 113 -2.37 15.72 18.86
N ALA A 114 -3.68 15.97 18.79
CA ALA A 114 -4.49 16.22 19.96
C ALA A 114 -5.90 15.67 19.75
N ALA A 115 -6.47 15.15 20.83
CA ALA A 115 -7.85 14.71 20.89
C ALA A 115 -8.44 15.01 22.27
N GLU A 116 -9.76 14.92 22.37
CA GLU A 116 -10.50 15.10 23.63
C GLU A 116 -10.18 14.04 24.71
N SER A 117 -9.51 12.95 24.34
CA SER A 117 -9.14 11.87 25.24
C SER A 117 -8.01 11.02 24.66
N VAL A 118 -7.28 10.32 25.53
CA VAL A 118 -6.24 9.35 25.14
C VAL A 118 -6.80 8.26 24.21
N ALA A 119 -8.01 7.78 24.47
CA ALA A 119 -8.65 6.78 23.61
C ALA A 119 -8.89 7.33 22.19
N ALA A 120 -9.44 8.55 22.07
CA ALA A 120 -9.65 9.19 20.78
C ALA A 120 -8.32 9.46 20.04
N LEU A 121 -7.27 9.84 20.78
CA LEU A 121 -5.93 10.03 20.21
C LEU A 121 -5.38 8.74 19.61
N ARG A 122 -5.39 7.64 20.37
CA ARG A 122 -4.93 6.32 19.93
C ARG A 122 -5.70 5.87 18.68
N THR A 123 -7.03 5.93 18.71
CA THR A 123 -7.86 5.54 17.58
C THR A 123 -7.58 6.39 16.33
N GLY A 124 -7.34 7.69 16.49
CA GLY A 124 -7.00 8.56 15.36
C GLY A 124 -5.61 8.26 14.77
N MET A 125 -4.62 7.96 15.61
CA MET A 125 -3.29 7.51 15.17
C MET A 125 -3.38 6.16 14.43
N ILE A 126 -4.19 5.22 14.92
CA ILE A 126 -4.48 3.95 14.25
C ILE A 126 -5.17 4.20 12.91
N ALA A 127 -6.20 5.05 12.84
CA ALA A 127 -6.87 5.40 11.59
C ALA A 127 -5.89 5.96 10.55
N ARG A 128 -4.93 6.80 10.97
CA ARG A 128 -3.86 7.29 10.09
C ARG A 128 -2.94 6.18 9.61
N ALA A 129 -2.57 5.25 10.50
CA ALA A 129 -1.78 4.07 10.13
C ALA A 129 -2.53 3.14 9.16
N VAL A 130 -3.85 2.96 9.33
CA VAL A 130 -4.70 2.17 8.41
C VAL A 130 -4.72 2.79 7.01
N VAL A 131 -4.79 4.12 6.90
CA VAL A 131 -4.69 4.82 5.59
C VAL A 131 -3.36 4.48 4.90
N ILE A 132 -2.24 4.53 5.63
CA ILE A 132 -0.91 4.20 5.09
C ILE A 132 -0.82 2.71 4.73
N GLY A 133 -1.31 1.81 5.59
CA GLY A 133 -1.35 0.38 5.33
C GLY A 133 -2.20 0.04 4.10
N THR A 134 -3.32 0.74 3.90
CA THR A 134 -4.17 0.61 2.71
C THR A 134 -3.45 1.04 1.44
N GLN A 135 -2.72 2.16 1.47
CA GLN A 135 -1.92 2.62 0.33
C GLN A 135 -0.80 1.62 -0.01
N LEU A 136 -0.17 1.01 1.00
CA LEU A 136 0.84 -0.03 0.83
C LEU A 136 0.28 -1.43 0.58
N ARG A 137 -1.04 -1.59 0.71
CA ARG A 137 -1.77 -2.86 0.63
C ARG A 137 -1.22 -3.97 1.53
N ARG A 138 -0.62 -3.63 2.67
CA ARG A 138 -0.05 -4.60 3.62
C ARG A 138 -0.07 -4.12 5.06
N PRO A 139 0.10 -5.01 6.05
CA PRO A 139 0.30 -4.62 7.44
C PRO A 139 1.56 -3.75 7.62
N ILE A 140 1.45 -2.73 8.45
CA ILE A 140 2.57 -1.83 8.79
C ILE A 140 2.85 -1.83 10.29
N ARG A 141 4.08 -1.52 10.65
CA ARG A 141 4.50 -1.36 12.04
C ARG A 141 4.21 0.06 12.54
N LEU A 142 3.64 0.15 13.73
CA LEU A 142 3.43 1.37 14.50
C LEU A 142 3.99 1.15 15.91
N ASP A 143 5.07 1.83 16.26
CA ASP A 143 5.60 1.79 17.62
C ASP A 143 4.98 2.93 18.45
N VAL A 144 4.20 2.58 19.48
CA VAL A 144 3.50 3.54 20.34
C VAL A 144 4.20 3.64 21.69
N SER A 145 4.69 4.83 22.03
CA SER A 145 5.31 5.14 23.31
C SER A 145 4.32 5.87 24.22
N GLU A 146 4.04 5.28 25.37
CA GLU A 146 3.14 5.81 26.41
C GLU A 146 3.72 5.51 27.80
N GLU A 147 3.80 6.52 28.66
CA GLU A 147 4.34 6.39 30.03
C GLU A 147 5.73 5.73 30.08
N GLY A 148 6.57 5.98 29.06
CA GLY A 148 7.92 5.40 28.95
C GLY A 148 7.95 3.93 28.50
N ARG A 149 6.81 3.32 28.18
CA ARG A 149 6.72 1.98 27.57
C ARG A 149 6.43 2.11 26.08
N THR A 150 7.14 1.35 25.26
CA THR A 150 6.92 1.30 23.82
C THR A 150 6.30 -0.04 23.43
N HIS A 151 5.20 0.02 22.69
CA HIS A 151 4.47 -1.13 22.18
C HIS A 151 4.58 -1.18 20.65
N ALA A 152 5.08 -2.30 20.12
CA ALA A 152 5.13 -2.54 18.68
C ALA A 152 3.80 -3.13 18.20
N LEU A 153 3.05 -2.36 17.42
CA LEU A 153 1.76 -2.77 16.87
C LEU A 153 1.89 -3.01 15.37
N ALA A 154 1.18 -4.01 14.86
CA ALA A 154 0.89 -4.15 13.46
C ALA A 154 -0.52 -3.61 13.19
N VAL A 155 -0.61 -2.68 12.25
CA VAL A 155 -1.88 -2.12 11.77
C VAL A 155 -2.11 -2.66 10.36
N ARG A 156 -3.20 -3.41 10.19
CA ARG A 156 -3.56 -4.00 8.90
C ARG A 156 -4.41 -3.05 8.05
N PRO A 157 -4.40 -3.17 6.71
CA PRO A 157 -5.27 -2.38 5.81
C PRO A 157 -6.75 -2.50 6.14
N GLU A 158 -7.17 -3.65 6.67
CA GLU A 158 -8.57 -3.92 7.04
C GLU A 158 -8.98 -3.28 8.36
N GLY A 159 -8.05 -2.63 9.08
CA GLY A 159 -8.32 -1.92 10.34
C GLY A 159 -8.09 -2.73 11.61
N TYR A 160 -7.57 -3.96 11.50
CA TYR A 160 -7.18 -4.77 12.65
C TYR A 160 -5.84 -4.31 13.22
N VAL A 161 -5.73 -4.32 14.55
CA VAL A 161 -4.52 -3.97 15.29
C VAL A 161 -4.11 -5.14 16.18
N GLN A 162 -2.83 -5.47 16.16
CA GLN A 162 -2.29 -6.56 16.97
C GLN A 162 -0.86 -6.27 17.42
N LEU A 163 -0.42 -6.89 18.51
CA LEU A 163 0.98 -6.82 18.93
C LEU A 163 1.86 -7.62 17.96
N ILE A 164 3.04 -7.06 17.66
CA ILE A 164 4.07 -7.75 16.90
C ILE A 164 4.83 -8.70 17.84
N GLY A 165 4.99 -9.95 17.43
CA GLY A 165 5.79 -10.94 18.15
C GLY A 165 7.28 -10.54 18.21
N ALA A 166 8.04 -11.15 19.13
CA ALA A 166 9.47 -10.85 19.28
C ALA A 166 10.28 -11.15 18.00
N ASP A 167 9.79 -12.04 17.15
CA ASP A 167 10.37 -12.42 15.85
C ASP A 167 9.97 -11.47 14.70
N GLY A 168 9.13 -10.47 14.97
CA GLY A 168 8.60 -9.53 13.97
C GLY A 168 7.38 -10.05 13.21
N THR A 169 6.75 -11.14 13.66
CA THR A 169 5.61 -11.74 12.95
C THR A 169 4.28 -11.50 13.64
N ILE A 170 3.21 -11.67 12.86
CA ILE A 170 1.82 -11.55 13.31
C ILE A 170 0.98 -12.73 12.78
N PRO A 171 0.10 -13.34 13.59
CA PRO A 171 -0.85 -14.34 13.12
C PRO A 171 -1.96 -13.71 12.27
N ALA A 172 -2.75 -14.56 11.61
CA ALA A 172 -3.99 -14.18 10.95
C ALA A 172 -4.93 -13.37 11.90
N PRO A 173 -5.76 -12.46 11.38
CA PRO A 173 -6.60 -11.57 12.20
C PRO A 173 -7.84 -12.25 12.81
N ASP A 174 -7.82 -13.57 12.99
CA ASP A 174 -8.96 -14.34 13.44
C ASP A 174 -9.40 -13.90 14.84
N GLY A 175 -10.70 -13.57 14.99
CA GLY A 175 -11.27 -13.11 16.26
C GLY A 175 -10.96 -11.66 16.63
N LEU A 176 -10.21 -10.91 15.82
CA LEU A 176 -9.96 -9.49 16.05
C LEU A 176 -11.16 -8.63 15.60
N SER A 177 -11.41 -7.54 16.32
CA SER A 177 -12.38 -6.52 15.92
C SER A 177 -11.67 -5.34 15.25
N ILE A 178 -12.38 -4.65 14.36
CA ILE A 178 -11.93 -3.37 13.81
C ILE A 178 -12.14 -2.30 14.88
N ASP A 179 -11.13 -1.44 15.07
CA ASP A 179 -11.24 -0.33 16.01
C ASP A 179 -12.21 0.75 15.51
N GLU A 180 -12.88 1.41 16.44
CA GLU A 180 -13.86 2.46 16.14
C GLU A 180 -13.62 3.72 16.96
N GLY A 181 -13.88 4.88 16.37
CA GLY A 181 -13.73 6.19 17.00
C GLY A 181 -14.86 7.14 16.66
N ARG A 182 -15.01 8.22 17.42
CA ARG A 182 -16.05 9.23 17.17
C ARG A 182 -15.56 10.23 16.13
N CYS A 183 -16.40 10.51 15.14
CA CYS A 183 -16.16 11.56 14.16
C CYS A 183 -15.88 12.90 14.83
N ARG A 184 -14.82 13.61 14.39
CA ARG A 184 -14.39 14.91 14.91
C ARG A 184 -15.41 16.04 14.74
N VAL A 185 -16.39 15.88 13.85
CA VAL A 185 -17.44 16.88 13.60
C VAL A 185 -18.76 16.48 14.24
N CYS A 186 -19.37 15.37 13.81
CA CYS A 186 -20.72 14.98 14.25
C CYS A 186 -20.74 13.93 15.38
N ARG A 187 -19.57 13.45 15.83
CA ARG A 187 -19.41 12.50 16.95
C ARG A 187 -19.99 11.09 16.69
N ARG A 188 -20.50 10.83 15.49
CA ARG A 188 -20.92 9.50 15.02
C ARG A 188 -19.74 8.53 15.09
N LEU A 189 -19.98 7.33 15.61
CA LEU A 189 -18.99 6.27 15.66
C LEU A 189 -18.64 5.82 14.23
N GLN A 190 -17.36 5.73 13.90
CA GLN A 190 -16.82 5.35 12.60
C GLN A 190 -15.71 4.30 12.80
N PRO A 191 -15.64 3.26 11.95
CA PRO A 191 -14.48 2.38 11.94
C PRO A 191 -13.24 3.12 11.45
N VAL A 192 -12.06 2.69 11.93
CA VAL A 192 -10.75 3.27 11.56
C VAL A 192 -10.43 3.20 10.07
N THR A 193 -11.14 2.35 9.31
CA THR A 193 -11.07 2.23 7.85
C THR A 193 -11.86 3.30 7.10
N SER A 194 -12.66 4.12 7.79
CA SER A 194 -13.49 5.14 7.14
C SER A 194 -12.67 6.30 6.62
N THR A 195 -12.75 6.56 5.31
CA THR A 195 -12.13 7.73 4.68
C THR A 195 -12.99 8.99 4.81
N ALA A 196 -14.31 8.83 4.93
CA ALA A 196 -15.27 9.92 5.16
C ALA A 196 -16.37 9.50 6.15
N CYS A 197 -16.93 10.47 6.87
CA CYS A 197 -18.02 10.19 7.81
C CYS A 197 -19.32 9.82 7.09
N VAL A 198 -19.91 8.67 7.42
CA VAL A 198 -21.19 8.23 6.83
C VAL A 198 -22.38 9.15 7.13
N GLN A 199 -22.28 10.01 8.15
CA GLN A 199 -23.37 10.90 8.56
C GLN A 199 -23.19 12.32 8.06
N CYS A 200 -22.03 12.95 8.31
CA CYS A 200 -21.81 14.36 7.97
C CYS A 200 -20.89 14.58 6.77
N GLY A 201 -20.35 13.51 6.17
CA GLY A 201 -19.50 13.58 4.97
C GLY A 201 -18.11 14.16 5.19
N VAL A 202 -17.70 14.49 6.42
CA VAL A 202 -16.35 15.03 6.67
C VAL A 202 -15.28 14.00 6.32
N ASP A 203 -14.26 14.43 5.57
CA ASP A 203 -13.08 13.62 5.26
C ASP A 203 -12.21 13.42 6.50
N GLU A 204 -11.55 12.25 6.53
CA GLU A 204 -10.71 11.78 7.63
C GLU A 204 -11.40 12.02 8.99
N PRO A 205 -12.54 11.32 9.25
CA PRO A 205 -13.40 11.64 10.39
C PRO A 205 -12.72 11.45 11.74
N LEU A 206 -11.63 10.66 11.79
CA LEU A 206 -10.85 10.35 12.98
C LEU A 206 -9.49 11.07 13.02
N ARG A 207 -9.26 12.07 12.16
CA ARG A 207 -8.00 12.82 12.13
C ARG A 207 -7.74 13.49 13.48
N VAL A 208 -6.54 13.27 14.02
CA VAL A 208 -6.05 13.85 15.29
C VAL A 208 -4.86 14.80 15.11
N GLU A 209 -4.28 14.89 13.91
CA GLU A 209 -3.23 15.86 13.60
C GLU A 209 -3.78 17.29 13.69
N VAL A 210 -3.16 18.17 14.48
CA VAL A 210 -3.71 19.49 14.86
C VAL A 210 -3.74 20.48 13.68
N ALA A 211 -2.82 20.35 12.73
CA ALA A 211 -2.73 21.03 11.42
C ALA A 211 -1.35 20.63 10.85
N PRO A 212 -1.10 20.74 9.53
CA PRO A 212 0.22 20.41 9.00
C PRO A 212 1.30 21.34 9.60
N PRO A 213 2.54 20.88 9.83
CA PRO A 213 3.67 21.81 9.87
C PRO A 213 3.62 22.65 8.59
N ALA A 214 3.66 23.98 8.73
CA ALA A 214 3.77 24.90 7.60
C ALA A 214 4.88 24.41 6.67
N GLU A 215 4.62 24.36 5.36
CA GLU A 215 5.68 24.20 4.38
C GLU A 215 6.65 25.38 4.54
N PRO A 216 7.95 25.18 4.84
CA PRO A 216 8.95 26.18 4.52
C PRO A 216 9.51 25.81 3.16
N ASN A 217 8.71 25.98 2.10
CA ASN A 217 9.26 26.16 0.75
C ASN A 217 8.23 26.76 -0.22
N VAL A 218 7.76 27.98 0.07
CA VAL A 218 7.45 28.89 -1.03
C VAL A 218 8.79 29.37 -1.56
N LEU A 219 9.38 28.59 -2.48
CA LEU A 219 10.35 29.15 -3.40
C LEU A 219 9.57 30.20 -4.19
N ALA A 220 9.85 31.47 -3.93
CA ALA A 220 9.41 32.56 -4.76
C ALA A 220 9.66 32.18 -6.22
N SER A 221 8.60 32.22 -7.04
CA SER A 221 8.78 32.25 -8.48
C SER A 221 9.56 33.52 -8.82
N PRO A 222 10.72 33.44 -9.48
CA PRO A 222 11.18 34.60 -10.23
C PRO A 222 10.28 34.68 -11.47
N ALA A 223 9.33 35.61 -11.42
CA ALA A 223 8.73 36.15 -12.61
C ALA A 223 9.80 36.90 -13.43
N ASP A 224 9.65 36.78 -14.74
CA ASP A 224 10.16 37.66 -15.79
C ASP A 224 11.67 37.83 -16.00
N SER A 225 12.16 37.18 -17.05
CA SER A 225 13.09 37.80 -17.98
C SER A 225 12.73 37.39 -19.42
N PRO A 226 12.56 38.36 -20.35
CA PRO A 226 12.02 38.09 -21.68
C PRO A 226 13.08 37.44 -22.57
N VAL A 227 12.74 36.28 -23.14
CA VAL A 227 13.50 35.66 -24.23
C VAL A 227 13.30 36.51 -25.49
N THR A 228 14.35 37.24 -25.87
CA THR A 228 14.42 37.91 -27.17
C THR A 228 14.68 36.86 -28.24
N ARG A 229 13.72 36.69 -29.15
CA ARG A 229 13.82 35.87 -30.36
C ARG A 229 14.74 36.56 -31.39
N PRO A 230 15.79 35.92 -31.92
CA PRO A 230 16.39 36.36 -33.18
C PRO A 230 15.50 35.92 -34.35
N ARG A 231 15.23 36.87 -35.25
CA ARG A 231 14.64 36.62 -36.58
C ARG A 231 15.69 35.98 -37.51
N PRO A 232 15.25 35.28 -38.58
CA PRO A 232 16.14 34.60 -39.51
C PRO A 232 16.77 35.60 -40.49
N VAL A 233 18.03 35.35 -40.87
CA VAL A 233 18.69 35.98 -42.02
C VAL A 233 18.94 34.89 -43.05
N GLU A 234 18.39 35.10 -44.24
CA GLU A 234 18.56 34.24 -45.41
C GLU A 234 19.89 34.51 -46.13
N LEU A 235 20.44 33.41 -46.65
CA LEU A 235 21.43 33.14 -47.69
C LEU A 235 22.33 34.27 -48.24
N ASP A 236 23.63 33.95 -48.38
CA ASP A 236 24.24 33.98 -49.71
C ASP A 236 25.23 32.82 -49.93
N GLU A 237 25.24 32.36 -51.17
CA GLU A 237 25.82 31.14 -51.71
C GLU A 237 27.34 31.27 -51.94
N THR A 238 28.07 30.15 -51.92
CA THR A 238 28.83 29.68 -53.10
C THR A 238 29.70 28.45 -52.78
N ASN A 239 29.50 27.42 -53.62
CA ASN A 239 30.44 26.40 -54.09
C ASN A 239 31.45 25.78 -53.12
N ASP A 240 31.25 24.48 -52.84
CA ASP A 240 32.14 23.49 -53.47
C ASP A 240 31.45 22.13 -53.58
N VAL A 241 31.26 21.68 -54.83
CA VAL A 241 30.78 20.35 -55.18
C VAL A 241 32.02 19.59 -55.62
N GLU A 242 32.59 18.74 -54.76
CA GLU A 242 33.37 17.57 -55.17
C GLU A 242 33.79 16.72 -53.96
N GLN A 243 32.97 15.72 -53.62
CA GLN A 243 33.41 14.33 -53.39
C GLN A 243 32.21 13.47 -53.00
N THR A 244 31.56 12.93 -54.02
CA THR A 244 30.63 11.81 -53.91
C THR A 244 31.38 10.59 -53.39
N ARG A 245 31.44 10.41 -52.07
CA ARG A 245 31.66 9.10 -51.44
C ARG A 245 30.37 8.68 -50.76
N ILE A 246 29.58 7.85 -51.44
CA ILE A 246 28.52 7.06 -50.83
C ILE A 246 29.20 5.96 -50.00
N SER A 247 29.79 6.34 -48.87
CA SER A 247 29.93 5.41 -47.77
C SER A 247 28.52 5.25 -47.21
N ARG A 248 27.93 4.06 -47.35
CA ARG A 248 26.79 3.70 -46.49
C ARG A 248 27.31 3.80 -45.07
N ARG A 249 27.11 4.95 -44.43
CA ARG A 249 27.25 5.08 -42.99
C ARG A 249 26.20 4.14 -42.46
N ALA A 250 26.61 2.95 -42.01
CA ALA A 250 25.79 2.15 -41.14
C ALA A 250 25.32 3.13 -40.06
N ALA A 251 24.01 3.39 -40.01
CA ALA A 251 23.44 4.17 -38.93
C ALA A 251 23.94 3.49 -37.66
N ALA A 252 24.64 4.24 -36.80
CA ALA A 252 24.95 3.73 -35.48
C ALA A 252 23.61 3.27 -34.89
N PRO A 253 23.50 2.04 -34.37
CA PRO A 253 22.25 1.57 -33.81
C PRO A 253 21.81 2.61 -32.77
N LEU A 254 20.60 3.17 -32.96
CA LEU A 254 19.98 4.04 -31.98
C LEU A 254 19.95 3.22 -30.68
N SER A 255 20.69 3.67 -29.67
CA SER A 255 20.67 2.99 -28.37
C SER A 255 19.23 3.04 -27.86
N PRO A 256 18.65 1.91 -27.43
CA PRO A 256 17.25 1.87 -27.04
C PRO A 256 17.03 2.87 -25.89
N MET A 257 16.08 3.77 -26.07
CA MET A 257 15.70 4.74 -25.05
C MET A 257 14.47 4.24 -24.31
N LEU A 258 14.36 4.61 -23.03
CA LEU A 258 13.19 4.33 -22.20
C LEU A 258 12.42 5.63 -21.99
N HIS A 259 11.13 5.59 -22.26
CA HIS A 259 10.18 6.61 -21.86
C HIS A 259 9.44 6.14 -20.60
N LEU A 260 9.58 6.91 -19.52
CA LEU A 260 8.95 6.64 -18.23
C LEU A 260 7.82 7.65 -18.00
N ALA A 261 6.58 7.18 -17.95
CA ALA A 261 5.43 8.00 -17.64
C ALA A 261 4.99 7.80 -16.18
N PHE A 262 5.01 8.88 -15.39
CA PHE A 262 4.67 8.86 -13.97
C PHE A 262 3.31 9.52 -13.71
N ASN A 263 2.58 9.08 -12.69
CA ASN A 263 1.37 9.77 -12.24
C ASN A 263 1.64 10.98 -11.33
N THR A 264 2.86 11.12 -10.81
CA THR A 264 3.24 12.17 -9.84
C THR A 264 4.16 13.26 -10.40
N GLN A 265 4.69 13.08 -11.61
CA GLN A 265 5.61 14.02 -12.25
C GLN A 265 5.51 13.93 -13.77
N ARG A 266 6.22 14.83 -14.49
CA ARG A 266 6.31 14.74 -15.95
C ARG A 266 7.03 13.46 -16.37
N SER A 267 6.67 12.93 -17.53
CA SER A 267 7.39 11.83 -18.14
C SER A 267 8.84 12.21 -18.45
N VAL A 268 9.72 11.22 -18.44
CA VAL A 268 11.17 11.39 -18.66
C VAL A 268 11.65 10.38 -19.68
N ASP A 269 12.40 10.84 -20.67
CA ASP A 269 13.14 10.00 -21.62
C ASP A 269 14.57 9.82 -21.12
N VAL A 270 15.01 8.57 -21.01
CA VAL A 270 16.28 8.20 -20.39
C VAL A 270 16.97 7.10 -21.19
N GLY A 271 18.24 6.85 -20.88
CA GLY A 271 19.00 5.76 -21.49
C GLY A 271 18.41 4.36 -21.17
N SER A 272 19.03 3.34 -21.76
CA SER A 272 18.61 1.94 -21.61
C SER A 272 18.84 1.35 -20.21
N ARG A 273 19.57 2.02 -19.32
CA ARG A 273 20.00 1.48 -18.03
C ARG A 273 19.88 2.54 -16.96
N ILE A 274 18.89 2.40 -16.08
CA ILE A 274 18.55 3.42 -15.09
C ILE A 274 18.34 2.82 -13.71
N VAL A 275 18.46 3.67 -12.70
CA VAL A 275 17.98 3.41 -11.34
C VAL A 275 16.99 4.49 -10.94
N VAL A 276 15.84 4.08 -10.43
CA VAL A 276 14.76 4.98 -10.00
C VAL A 276 14.64 4.98 -8.48
N GLY A 277 14.27 6.11 -7.89
CA GLY A 277 13.98 6.22 -6.47
C GLY A 277 13.75 7.66 -6.03
N ARG A 278 13.55 7.89 -4.73
CA ARG A 278 13.29 9.26 -4.22
C ARG A 278 14.55 10.13 -4.13
N ASN A 279 15.73 9.52 -4.09
CA ASN A 279 17.04 10.18 -4.12
C ASN A 279 18.10 9.13 -4.50
N PRO A 280 18.06 8.62 -5.74
CA PRO A 280 18.95 7.56 -6.17
C PRO A 280 20.33 8.14 -6.47
N GLU A 281 21.36 7.36 -6.14
CA GLU A 281 22.71 7.61 -6.62
C GLU A 281 22.93 6.78 -7.90
N PRO A 282 23.71 7.25 -8.89
CA PRO A 282 24.11 6.44 -10.02
C PRO A 282 24.89 5.21 -9.55
N VAL A 283 24.49 4.01 -9.99
CA VAL A 283 25.13 2.74 -9.60
C VAL A 283 25.38 1.91 -10.85
N ASP A 284 26.55 1.28 -10.97
CA ASP A 284 26.94 0.40 -12.09
C ASP A 284 26.77 1.03 -13.49
N GLY A 285 27.02 2.34 -13.62
CA GLY A 285 26.84 3.07 -14.88
C GLY A 285 25.38 3.30 -15.28
N ARG A 286 24.43 3.04 -14.39
CA ARG A 286 23.00 3.36 -14.57
C ARG A 286 22.75 4.83 -14.27
N GLU A 287 21.94 5.46 -15.12
CA GLU A 287 21.49 6.84 -14.93
C GLU A 287 20.51 6.91 -13.74
N ALA A 288 20.66 7.91 -12.88
CA ALA A 288 19.81 8.07 -11.70
C ALA A 288 18.59 8.95 -12.01
N VAL A 289 17.40 8.39 -11.84
CA VAL A 289 16.12 9.07 -12.08
C VAL A 289 15.40 9.30 -10.76
N THR A 290 15.36 10.57 -10.36
CA THR A 290 14.63 10.96 -9.14
C THR A 290 13.12 10.99 -9.40
N VAL A 291 12.36 10.36 -8.51
CA VAL A 291 10.90 10.24 -8.58
C VAL A 291 10.26 10.98 -7.41
N ILE A 292 9.33 11.88 -7.72
CA ILE A 292 8.50 12.61 -6.76
C ILE A 292 7.48 11.63 -6.17
N THR A 293 7.57 11.43 -4.85
CA THR A 293 6.71 10.53 -4.08
C THR A 293 6.02 11.33 -2.96
N PRO A 294 4.75 11.73 -3.13
CA PRO A 294 4.02 12.51 -2.14
C PRO A 294 3.97 11.84 -0.76
N GLY A 295 3.82 10.52 -0.72
CA GLY A 295 3.82 9.71 0.49
C GLY A 295 5.22 9.42 1.06
N ARG A 296 6.28 9.78 0.33
CA ARG A 296 7.67 9.37 0.60
C ARG A 296 7.87 7.86 0.65
N MET A 297 7.09 7.11 -0.13
CA MET A 297 7.01 5.65 -0.12
C MET A 297 7.94 4.98 -1.13
N LEU A 298 8.93 5.72 -1.67
CA LEU A 298 10.02 5.11 -2.43
C LEU A 298 11.30 5.05 -1.58
N SER A 299 12.05 3.95 -1.69
CA SER A 299 13.45 3.89 -1.27
C SER A 299 14.30 4.96 -1.97
N ARG A 300 15.47 5.29 -1.40
CA ARG A 300 16.44 6.22 -2.02
C ARG A 300 16.77 5.75 -3.44
N THR A 301 17.20 4.50 -3.55
CA THR A 301 17.30 3.72 -4.79
C THR A 301 16.31 2.57 -4.64
N HIS A 302 15.34 2.45 -5.54
CA HIS A 302 14.19 1.56 -5.40
C HIS A 302 14.22 0.42 -6.42
N ALA A 303 14.46 0.74 -7.68
CA ALA A 303 14.49 -0.25 -8.75
C ALA A 303 15.60 0.07 -9.74
N ALA A 304 16.16 -0.96 -10.35
CA ALA A 304 16.89 -0.84 -11.61
C ALA A 304 15.95 -1.20 -12.75
N ILE A 305 16.01 -0.43 -13.84
CA ILE A 305 15.31 -0.73 -15.09
C ILE A 305 16.36 -0.72 -16.19
N ASP A 306 16.56 -1.88 -16.81
CA ASP A 306 17.55 -2.10 -17.86
C ASP A 306 16.86 -2.60 -19.12
N VAL A 307 17.42 -2.31 -20.29
CA VAL A 307 17.12 -2.99 -21.54
C VAL A 307 18.26 -3.98 -21.78
N ASP A 308 17.93 -5.27 -21.86
CA ASP A 308 18.92 -6.32 -22.08
C ASP A 308 19.41 -6.37 -23.55
N ASP A 309 20.37 -7.25 -23.83
CA ASP A 309 20.94 -7.41 -25.18
C ASP A 309 19.91 -7.93 -26.21
N ALA A 310 18.82 -8.55 -25.75
CA ALA A 310 17.71 -8.99 -26.59
C ALA A 310 16.67 -7.86 -26.81
N GLY A 311 16.86 -6.71 -26.19
CA GLY A 311 15.96 -5.57 -26.25
C GLY A 311 14.76 -5.66 -25.30
N CYS A 312 14.73 -6.63 -24.38
CA CYS A 312 13.66 -6.77 -23.40
C CYS A 312 13.89 -5.79 -22.24
N ILE A 313 12.79 -5.25 -21.69
CA ILE A 313 12.85 -4.41 -20.49
C ILE A 313 12.89 -5.33 -19.27
N VAL A 314 13.91 -5.15 -18.44
CA VAL A 314 14.18 -5.92 -17.23
C VAL A 314 14.09 -4.98 -16.04
N VAL A 315 13.28 -5.34 -15.06
CA VAL A 315 13.12 -4.59 -13.81
C VAL A 315 13.63 -5.43 -12.66
N THR A 316 14.49 -4.85 -11.84
CA THR A 316 15.01 -5.47 -10.63
C THR A 316 14.63 -4.59 -9.44
N ASP A 317 13.91 -5.16 -8.48
CA ASP A 317 13.68 -4.52 -7.19
C ASP A 317 14.97 -4.54 -6.36
N LEU A 318 15.52 -3.35 -6.05
CA LEU A 318 16.80 -3.20 -5.35
C LEU A 318 16.61 -3.25 -3.84
N ASP A 319 15.92 -4.29 -3.37
CA ASP A 319 15.51 -4.49 -1.98
C ASP A 319 14.74 -3.28 -1.43
N SER A 320 13.78 -2.81 -2.21
CA SER A 320 12.97 -1.66 -1.85
C SER A 320 12.12 -1.96 -0.62
N ALA A 321 11.98 -0.95 0.24
CA ALA A 321 11.22 -1.07 1.47
C ALA A 321 9.73 -1.41 1.27
N ASN A 322 9.19 -1.10 0.08
CA ASN A 322 7.78 -1.26 -0.23
C ASN A 322 7.47 -2.31 -1.30
N GLY A 323 8.50 -2.88 -1.93
CA GLY A 323 8.36 -3.76 -3.07
C GLY A 323 7.89 -3.05 -4.34
N ILE A 324 7.93 -3.81 -5.43
CA ILE A 324 7.41 -3.40 -6.74
C ILE A 324 6.28 -4.34 -7.14
N GLU A 325 5.17 -3.79 -7.63
CA GLU A 325 4.05 -4.58 -8.15
C GLU A 325 3.81 -4.25 -9.63
N LEU A 326 3.97 -5.25 -10.50
CA LEU A 326 3.54 -5.19 -11.88
C LEU A 326 2.00 -5.18 -11.93
N GLN A 327 1.43 -4.15 -12.55
CA GLN A 327 -0.03 -3.99 -12.72
C GLN A 327 -0.55 -4.86 -13.87
N SER A 328 -0.29 -6.16 -13.82
CA SER A 328 -0.86 -7.19 -14.68
C SER A 328 -2.23 -7.65 -14.17
N THR A 329 -2.86 -8.60 -14.88
CA THR A 329 -4.10 -9.24 -14.43
C THR A 329 -3.86 -10.75 -14.30
N PRO A 330 -3.75 -11.30 -13.07
CA PRO A 330 -3.75 -10.62 -11.77
C PRO A 330 -2.48 -9.79 -11.52
N PRO A 331 -2.49 -8.79 -10.62
CA PRO A 331 -1.29 -8.04 -10.24
C PRO A 331 -0.23 -8.98 -9.67
N GLN A 332 1.04 -8.66 -9.93
CA GLN A 332 2.17 -9.52 -9.57
C GLN A 332 3.25 -8.71 -8.84
N GLY A 333 3.55 -9.09 -7.61
CA GLY A 333 4.72 -8.60 -6.89
C GLY A 333 6.01 -9.15 -7.50
N LEU A 334 7.02 -8.30 -7.67
CA LEU A 334 8.36 -8.70 -8.07
C LEU A 334 9.11 -9.22 -6.84
N ILE A 335 10.03 -10.16 -7.07
CA ILE A 335 10.89 -10.70 -6.01
C ILE A 335 12.12 -9.78 -5.87
N PRO A 336 12.44 -9.27 -4.66
CA PRO A 336 13.63 -8.46 -4.43
C PRO A 336 14.91 -9.13 -4.93
N GLY A 337 15.72 -8.38 -5.68
CA GLY A 337 16.99 -8.83 -6.25
C GLY A 337 16.88 -9.71 -7.50
N GLU A 338 15.69 -10.22 -7.84
CA GLU A 338 15.51 -11.05 -9.03
C GLU A 338 15.13 -10.19 -10.26
N PRO A 339 15.93 -10.24 -11.35
CA PRO A 339 15.59 -9.55 -12.57
C PRO A 339 14.32 -10.11 -13.19
N THR A 340 13.30 -9.27 -13.37
CA THR A 340 12.01 -9.65 -13.94
C THR A 340 11.81 -8.97 -15.29
N VAL A 341 11.60 -9.77 -16.34
CA VAL A 341 11.28 -9.23 -17.67
C VAL A 341 9.84 -8.73 -17.70
N ILE A 342 9.65 -7.49 -18.16
CA ILE A 342 8.33 -6.87 -18.34
C ILE A 342 8.05 -6.58 -19.81
N LEU A 343 6.77 -6.50 -20.15
CA LEU A 343 6.35 -6.09 -21.48
C LEU A 343 6.56 -4.59 -21.69
N ASP A 344 6.82 -4.21 -22.94
CA ASP A 344 6.78 -2.81 -23.36
C ASP A 344 5.37 -2.22 -23.13
N GLY A 345 5.31 -1.06 -22.47
CA GLY A 345 4.06 -0.44 -22.02
C GLY A 345 3.51 -0.97 -20.69
N ALA A 346 4.25 -1.85 -19.99
CA ALA A 346 3.85 -2.32 -18.66
C ALA A 346 3.84 -1.18 -17.63
N THR A 347 2.91 -1.26 -16.68
CA THR A 347 2.81 -0.31 -15.56
C THR A 347 3.26 -0.96 -14.27
N LEU A 348 4.20 -0.32 -13.58
CA LEU A 348 4.73 -0.70 -12.28
C LEU A 348 4.10 0.21 -11.22
N LEU A 349 3.77 -0.37 -10.07
CA LEU A 349 3.50 0.37 -8.85
C LEU A 349 4.77 0.32 -7.98
N LEU A 350 5.38 1.49 -7.80
CA LEU A 350 6.58 1.73 -7.00
C LEU A 350 6.15 2.48 -5.74
N GLY A 351 5.92 1.79 -4.63
CA GLY A 351 5.36 2.42 -3.42
C GLY A 351 4.00 3.08 -3.68
N ASP A 352 3.97 4.41 -3.79
CA ASP A 352 2.78 5.24 -4.09
C ASP A 352 2.73 5.81 -5.52
N VAL A 353 3.68 5.43 -6.38
CA VAL A 353 3.83 5.98 -7.73
C VAL A 353 3.55 4.91 -8.77
N TYR A 354 2.68 5.22 -9.74
CA TYR A 354 2.51 4.43 -10.95
C TYR A 354 3.52 4.92 -12.00
N CYS A 355 4.28 3.99 -12.56
CA CYS A 355 5.25 4.23 -13.62
C CYS A 355 4.95 3.30 -14.80
N THR A 356 4.54 3.85 -15.94
CA THR A 356 4.45 3.11 -17.19
C THR A 356 5.79 3.20 -17.92
N VAL A 357 6.35 2.05 -18.28
CA VAL A 357 7.65 1.94 -18.92
C VAL A 357 7.45 1.54 -20.38
N THR A 358 7.89 2.40 -21.29
CA THR A 358 7.85 2.16 -22.73
C THR A 358 9.24 2.27 -23.33
N ARG A 359 9.55 1.45 -24.34
CA ARG A 359 10.77 1.58 -25.13
C ARG A 359 10.48 2.47 -26.35
N THR A 360 11.38 3.40 -26.64
CA THR A 360 11.27 4.36 -27.77
C THR A 360 12.34 4.15 -28.82
#